data_AF-A0AAE0ZM97-F1
#
_entry.id   AF-A0AAE0ZM97-F1
#
_cell.length_a   1.000
_cell.length_b   1.000
_cell.length_c   1.000
_cell.angle_alpha   90.00
_cell.angle_beta   90.00
_cell.angle_gamma   90.00
#
_symmetry.space_group_name_H-M   'P 1'
#
loop_
_entity.id
_entity.type
_entity.pdbx_description
1 polymer ?
#
loop_
_entity_poly.entity_id
_entity_poly.type
_entity_poly.pdbx_seq_one_letter_code
_entity_poly.pdbx_strand_id
1 'polypeptide(L)'
;MTVDLRSRQRSDDGTPESGRLNRRIGEELSTMTSTNKRDDGEKPDGVTMENHGTRLGKKLKIGTWNVRTLDAGKVEIIENEMERIKLNILGICEHRWKGQGHLKTPKGGKFIYSGREQPGQSGVGILLEKETTKSLIGYNPISDRILIVRIQGKKKKMALIQAYAPTSSSEIEEAEEFYAALQHAMENIHKQDTLYILGDFNAKIGHEMSREEKEVKGIHCLGNRNERGQMLVDFCIENRLAIGNSFFKHHPRRLFTWTSPDGKTKNQIDYILVKQRWKSSIQQTKTYPGTDCGTDHELLVSTIKIKLRKIKKPEPPVRFDLTQIPEEYGIEIKNKFGILMAVEEEMGPDELATHAQQILLTTAKNRIPKRKAKRQSWISNTTLELIEERRNLKAGGITQDKILYKEKSREIKYSLKKDKKQYIKDQCKEIEEMHTQHKDHKLFKHARLMTTVLKPARKAIKDKTGKVLTENIEILGRWREYCSKMYKAEQTPDTTITDMETEPEPLIDEVRWALKQISNGKSPGKRSPHRTDKRGRGGKHPVIPQADLKNMENRTLPKTMETINLHHTAKERGF
;
A
#
# COMPACT_ATOMS: atom_id res chain seq x y z
N MET A 1 -81.83 -32.61 12.24
CA MET A 1 -82.19 -33.02 10.87
C MET A 1 -80.93 -33.72 10.33
N THR A 2 -80.74 -35.05 10.41
CA THR A 2 -81.70 -36.20 10.43
C THR A 2 -82.63 -36.18 9.22
N VAL A 3 -82.81 -37.24 8.41
CA VAL A 3 -82.58 -38.71 8.54
C VAL A 3 -82.03 -39.23 7.17
N ASP A 4 -80.92 -39.98 7.05
CA ASP A 4 -80.66 -41.46 7.09
C ASP A 4 -81.43 -42.34 6.05
N LEU A 5 -80.88 -43.55 5.78
CA LEU A 5 -81.38 -44.73 5.03
C LEU A 5 -81.07 -44.84 3.52
N ARG A 6 -80.77 -46.02 2.92
CA ARG A 6 -80.06 -47.26 3.36
C ARG A 6 -79.98 -48.29 2.21
N SER A 7 -78.86 -49.03 2.06
CA SER A 7 -78.83 -50.47 1.66
C SER A 7 -77.41 -51.08 1.77
N ARG A 8 -77.28 -52.42 1.77
CA ARG A 8 -76.03 -53.19 2.00
C ARG A 8 -76.08 -54.58 1.35
N GLN A 9 -74.92 -55.07 0.88
CA GLN A 9 -74.39 -56.46 0.96
C GLN A 9 -72.88 -56.36 0.65
N ARG A 10 -71.92 -56.94 1.40
CA ARG A 10 -71.58 -58.36 1.69
C ARG A 10 -71.17 -59.17 0.45
N SER A 11 -70.10 -59.98 0.41
CA SER A 11 -68.80 -60.11 1.15
C SER A 11 -68.03 -61.33 0.51
N ASP A 12 -66.89 -61.93 0.92
CA ASP A 12 -65.98 -61.98 2.10
C ASP A 12 -64.51 -62.29 1.60
N ASP A 13 -63.60 -62.78 2.47
CA ASP A 13 -62.23 -63.36 2.24
C ASP A 13 -61.06 -62.48 1.70
N GLY A 14 -59.79 -62.70 2.08
CA GLY A 14 -59.23 -63.63 3.09
C GLY A 14 -57.68 -63.59 3.24
N THR A 15 -57.21 -63.49 4.50
CA THR A 15 -55.85 -63.74 5.08
C THR A 15 -54.55 -62.98 4.65
N PRO A 16 -53.53 -62.81 5.55
CA PRO A 16 -52.26 -62.09 5.29
C PRO A 16 -50.95 -62.80 5.78
N GLU A 17 -49.87 -62.03 5.96
CA GLU A 17 -48.50 -62.37 6.46
C GLU A 17 -47.59 -63.15 5.46
N SER A 18 -46.25 -63.01 5.45
CA SER A 18 -45.25 -62.51 6.43
C SER A 18 -44.10 -61.74 5.68
N GLY A 19 -43.02 -61.19 6.26
CA GLY A 19 -42.63 -60.99 7.66
C GLY A 19 -41.13 -60.58 7.85
N ARG A 20 -40.85 -59.28 8.03
CA ARG A 20 -39.60 -58.64 8.57
C ARG A 20 -38.20 -59.00 7.98
N LEU A 21 -37.40 -57.97 7.64
CA LEU A 21 -36.18 -57.67 8.42
C LEU A 21 -35.63 -56.22 8.28
N ASN A 22 -34.78 -55.88 9.24
CA ASN A 22 -34.28 -54.58 9.71
C ASN A 22 -33.35 -53.73 8.80
N ARG A 23 -33.58 -52.40 8.89
CA ARG A 23 -32.64 -51.31 9.27
C ARG A 23 -31.24 -51.11 8.60
N ARG A 24 -31.10 -49.85 8.13
CA ARG A 24 -30.03 -48.86 8.44
C ARG A 24 -28.62 -48.96 7.81
N ILE A 25 -28.26 -47.81 7.22
CA ILE A 25 -26.94 -47.13 7.21
C ILE A 25 -25.83 -47.78 6.38
N GLY A 26 -25.22 -46.96 5.52
CA GLY A 26 -23.92 -47.18 4.90
C GLY A 26 -23.29 -45.83 4.59
N GLU A 27 -22.07 -45.61 5.08
CA GLU A 27 -21.29 -44.39 4.90
C GLU A 27 -19.86 -44.79 4.48
N GLU A 28 -19.15 -43.88 3.80
CA GLU A 28 -17.69 -43.87 3.58
C GLU A 28 -16.97 -44.90 2.65
N LEU A 29 -16.19 -44.31 1.72
CA LEU A 29 -14.81 -44.65 1.30
C LEU A 29 -14.43 -45.85 0.39
N SER A 30 -13.19 -45.74 -0.12
CA SER A 30 -12.37 -46.71 -0.89
C SER A 30 -12.75 -46.96 -2.37
N THR A 31 -11.87 -47.45 -3.25
CA THR A 31 -10.60 -46.88 -3.81
C THR A 31 -10.05 -47.83 -4.90
N MET A 32 -9.78 -47.35 -6.12
CA MET A 32 -8.91 -48.00 -7.15
C MET A 32 -9.35 -49.43 -7.61
N THR A 33 -8.89 -50.06 -8.70
CA THR A 33 -7.76 -49.86 -9.65
C THR A 33 -8.12 -50.48 -11.04
N SER A 34 -7.12 -50.76 -11.92
CA SER A 34 -7.17 -51.44 -13.24
C SER A 34 -7.78 -50.62 -14.40
N THR A 35 -6.99 -50.00 -15.29
CA THR A 35 -6.06 -50.51 -16.35
C THR A 35 -6.72 -50.79 -17.71
N ASN A 36 -6.19 -50.13 -18.74
CA ASN A 36 -5.90 -50.75 -20.03
C ASN A 36 -4.90 -49.89 -20.80
N LYS A 37 -3.81 -50.50 -21.29
CA LYS A 37 -2.85 -49.86 -22.20
C LYS A 37 -3.34 -50.02 -23.65
N ARG A 38 -3.18 -48.97 -24.47
CA ARG A 38 -2.67 -49.06 -25.85
C ARG A 38 -1.74 -47.87 -26.07
N ASP A 39 -0.66 -48.08 -26.81
CA ASP A 39 0.49 -47.18 -26.95
C ASP A 39 0.57 -46.59 -28.38
N ASP A 40 1.56 -45.72 -28.56
CA ASP A 40 2.18 -45.26 -29.82
C ASP A 40 1.42 -44.29 -30.74
N GLY A 41 2.08 -43.16 -31.02
CA GLY A 41 1.57 -42.10 -31.91
C GLY A 41 2.26 -40.74 -31.72
N GLU A 42 3.60 -40.68 -31.83
CA GLU A 42 4.35 -39.43 -31.67
C GLU A 42 3.92 -38.32 -32.66
N LYS A 43 3.77 -37.09 -32.15
CA LYS A 43 3.68 -35.85 -32.94
C LYS A 43 4.43 -34.70 -32.24
N PRO A 44 5.00 -33.75 -33.01
CA PRO A 44 6.25 -33.07 -32.63
C PRO A 44 6.09 -31.88 -31.67
N ASP A 45 7.23 -31.40 -31.15
CA ASP A 45 7.39 -30.31 -30.19
C ASP A 45 6.84 -28.95 -30.66
N GLY A 46 5.53 -28.77 -30.53
CA GLY A 46 4.89 -27.46 -30.60
C GLY A 46 5.21 -26.62 -29.37
N VAL A 47 6.03 -25.59 -29.52
CA VAL A 47 6.42 -24.65 -28.44
C VAL A 47 5.20 -23.94 -27.85
N THR A 48 4.61 -24.53 -26.82
CA THR A 48 3.48 -23.94 -26.09
C THR A 48 3.96 -22.84 -25.17
N MET A 49 3.86 -21.58 -25.62
CA MET A 49 4.20 -20.43 -24.79
C MET A 49 3.47 -20.47 -23.44
N GLU A 50 4.23 -20.57 -22.35
CA GLU A 50 3.68 -20.71 -21.00
C GLU A 50 2.79 -19.51 -20.64
N ASN A 51 1.48 -19.75 -20.69
CA ASN A 51 0.51 -18.80 -20.19
C ASN A 51 0.63 -18.70 -18.66
N HIS A 52 1.47 -17.79 -18.17
CA HIS A 52 1.57 -17.36 -16.77
C HIS A 52 0.28 -16.68 -16.21
N GLY A 53 -0.89 -17.06 -16.72
CA GLY A 53 -2.18 -16.78 -16.13
C GLY A 53 -2.31 -17.50 -14.79
N THR A 54 -2.45 -16.74 -13.71
CA THR A 54 -2.58 -17.31 -12.35
C THR A 54 -3.75 -18.30 -12.28
N ARG A 55 -3.51 -19.48 -11.68
CA ARG A 55 -4.47 -20.59 -11.48
C ARG A 55 -5.90 -20.10 -11.16
N LEU A 56 -6.89 -20.88 -11.61
CA LEU A 56 -8.31 -20.64 -11.32
C LEU A 56 -8.55 -20.39 -9.81
N GLY A 57 -9.52 -19.52 -9.51
CA GLY A 57 -10.20 -19.54 -8.20
C GLY A 57 -9.74 -18.56 -7.11
N LYS A 58 -8.57 -17.90 -7.17
CA LYS A 58 -8.22 -16.91 -6.11
C LYS A 58 -9.20 -15.73 -6.10
N LYS A 59 -10.07 -15.70 -5.09
CA LYS A 59 -10.99 -14.60 -4.76
C LYS A 59 -10.21 -13.43 -4.16
N LEU A 60 -10.54 -12.21 -4.54
CA LEU A 60 -9.94 -10.99 -3.98
C LEU A 60 -10.68 -10.58 -2.70
N LYS A 61 -9.96 -10.22 -1.64
CA LYS A 61 -10.56 -9.67 -0.42
C LYS A 61 -10.16 -8.20 -0.23
N ILE A 62 -11.14 -7.38 0.10
CA ILE A 62 -10.98 -5.98 0.50
C ILE A 62 -11.65 -5.77 1.86
N GLY A 63 -11.15 -4.88 2.71
CA GLY A 63 -11.74 -4.63 4.02
C GLY A 63 -11.45 -3.23 4.55
N THR A 64 -12.09 -2.86 5.67
CA THR A 64 -11.88 -1.61 6.41
C THR A 64 -11.75 -1.90 7.91
N TRP A 65 -10.94 -1.12 8.61
CA TRP A 65 -10.75 -1.21 10.06
C TRP A 65 -10.36 0.16 10.62
N ASN A 66 -11.17 0.74 11.51
CA ASN A 66 -10.70 1.83 12.35
C ASN A 66 -9.75 1.27 13.42
N VAL A 67 -8.50 1.74 13.43
CA VAL A 67 -7.43 1.24 14.31
C VAL A 67 -7.14 2.16 15.49
N ARG A 68 -7.89 3.26 15.62
CA ARG A 68 -7.75 4.36 16.61
C ARG A 68 -6.42 5.11 16.62
N THR A 69 -5.28 4.46 16.42
CA THR A 69 -3.94 5.08 16.26
C THR A 69 -3.00 4.03 15.68
N LEU A 70 -2.16 4.37 14.69
CA LEU A 70 -1.05 3.50 14.27
C LEU A 70 0.22 3.77 15.12
N ASP A 71 0.23 3.22 16.34
CA ASP A 71 1.43 3.14 17.18
C ASP A 71 2.56 2.31 16.52
N ALA A 72 3.79 2.46 17.04
CA ALA A 72 4.93 1.67 16.61
C ALA A 72 4.65 0.15 16.66
N GLY A 73 5.01 -0.58 15.60
CA GLY A 73 4.79 -2.02 15.47
C GLY A 73 3.39 -2.42 15.03
N LYS A 74 2.36 -1.58 15.24
CA LYS A 74 0.96 -1.92 14.92
C LYS A 74 0.72 -2.22 13.44
N VAL A 75 1.47 -1.59 12.53
CA VAL A 75 1.45 -1.93 11.09
C VAL A 75 1.83 -3.38 10.83
N GLU A 76 2.78 -3.94 11.58
CA GLU A 76 3.26 -5.31 11.42
C GLU A 76 2.28 -6.32 12.04
N ILE A 77 1.65 -5.97 13.17
CA ILE A 77 0.49 -6.72 13.72
C ILE A 77 -0.64 -6.80 12.69
N ILE A 78 -0.93 -5.70 12.00
CA ILE A 78 -1.94 -5.65 10.95
C ILE A 78 -1.52 -6.46 9.72
N GLU A 79 -0.23 -6.45 9.32
CA GLU A 79 0.28 -7.35 8.27
C GLU A 79 0.22 -8.84 8.68
N ASN A 80 0.38 -9.18 9.97
CA ASN A 80 0.16 -10.53 10.49
C ASN A 80 -1.32 -10.95 10.33
N GLU A 81 -2.26 -10.11 10.74
CA GLU A 81 -3.69 -10.38 10.59
C GLU A 81 -4.11 -10.48 9.11
N MET A 82 -3.61 -9.58 8.24
CA MET A 82 -3.90 -9.62 6.81
C MET A 82 -3.46 -10.94 6.16
N GLU A 83 -2.26 -11.44 6.47
CA GLU A 83 -1.81 -12.73 5.95
C GLU A 83 -2.64 -13.89 6.51
N ARG A 84 -2.92 -13.89 7.82
CA ARG A 84 -3.72 -14.92 8.50
C ARG A 84 -5.11 -15.08 7.90
N ILE A 85 -5.85 -13.98 7.68
CA ILE A 85 -7.17 -14.02 7.04
C ILE A 85 -7.11 -13.96 5.50
N LYS A 86 -5.92 -13.90 4.90
CA LYS A 86 -5.66 -13.82 3.45
C LYS A 86 -6.35 -12.60 2.80
N LEU A 87 -6.23 -11.43 3.45
CA LEU A 87 -6.73 -10.14 3.00
C LEU A 87 -5.71 -9.44 2.09
N ASN A 88 -6.15 -8.93 0.93
CA ASN A 88 -5.25 -8.34 -0.08
C ASN A 88 -5.15 -6.81 0.04
N ILE A 89 -6.24 -6.18 0.49
CA ILE A 89 -6.38 -4.73 0.59
C ILE A 89 -7.10 -4.42 1.90
N LEU A 90 -6.50 -3.56 2.71
CA LEU A 90 -7.09 -3.07 3.94
C LEU A 90 -7.12 -1.55 3.95
N GLY A 91 -8.32 -1.00 4.01
CA GLY A 91 -8.60 0.36 4.44
C GLY A 91 -8.40 0.54 5.93
N ILE A 92 -7.81 1.66 6.34
CA ILE A 92 -7.49 2.00 7.73
C ILE A 92 -8.06 3.39 8.03
N CYS A 93 -8.82 3.52 9.12
CA CYS A 93 -9.22 4.81 9.71
C CYS A 93 -8.45 5.09 11.01
N GLU A 94 -8.34 6.37 11.36
CA GLU A 94 -7.60 6.88 12.52
C GLU A 94 -6.13 6.39 12.63
N HIS A 95 -5.34 6.53 11.57
CA HIS A 95 -3.89 6.30 11.72
C HIS A 95 -3.19 7.41 12.53
N ARG A 96 -3.74 8.64 12.51
CA ARG A 96 -3.30 9.83 13.27
C ARG A 96 -1.87 10.31 12.98
N TRP A 97 -1.26 9.88 11.88
CA TRP A 97 0.06 10.36 11.42
C TRP A 97 -0.03 11.68 10.64
N LYS A 98 1.07 12.43 10.66
CA LYS A 98 1.20 13.70 9.93
C LYS A 98 1.28 13.50 8.40
N GLY A 99 0.53 14.31 7.69
CA GLY A 99 0.59 14.49 6.23
C GLY A 99 0.14 13.28 5.42
N GLN A 100 0.39 13.36 4.12
CA GLN A 100 0.00 12.36 3.12
C GLN A 100 1.22 11.72 2.47
N GLY A 101 1.18 10.42 2.13
CA GLY A 101 2.35 9.73 1.60
C GLY A 101 2.15 8.25 1.27
N HIS A 102 3.27 7.54 1.09
CA HIS A 102 3.28 6.09 1.08
C HIS A 102 4.65 5.53 1.52
N LEU A 103 4.63 4.36 2.16
CA LEU A 103 5.83 3.63 2.59
C LEU A 103 5.77 2.15 2.20
N LYS A 104 6.93 1.48 2.17
CA LYS A 104 7.01 0.02 2.05
C LYS A 104 6.97 -0.60 3.45
N THR A 105 6.00 -1.46 3.71
CA THR A 105 5.84 -2.14 5.01
C THR A 105 6.89 -3.25 5.21
N PRO A 106 7.07 -3.79 6.44
CA PRO A 106 8.03 -4.86 6.74
C PRO A 106 7.93 -6.08 5.82
N LYS A 107 6.73 -6.61 5.55
CA LYS A 107 6.56 -7.81 4.69
C LYS A 107 6.65 -7.53 3.19
N GLY A 108 6.83 -6.27 2.80
CA GLY A 108 7.00 -5.84 1.41
C GLY A 108 5.70 -5.48 0.70
N GLY A 109 4.61 -5.32 1.45
CA GLY A 109 3.45 -4.56 1.02
C GLY A 109 3.73 -3.06 0.89
N LYS A 110 2.66 -2.29 0.73
CA LYS A 110 2.70 -0.82 0.69
C LYS A 110 1.56 -0.23 1.49
N PHE A 111 1.88 0.65 2.44
CA PHE A 111 0.90 1.51 3.09
C PHE A 111 0.87 2.87 2.36
N ILE A 112 -0.31 3.33 1.97
CA ILE A 112 -0.59 4.65 1.40
C ILE A 112 -1.45 5.38 2.44
N TYR A 113 -1.18 6.65 2.73
CA TYR A 113 -1.87 7.36 3.81
C TYR A 113 -2.14 8.84 3.48
N SER A 114 -3.13 9.40 4.16
CA SER A 114 -3.54 10.81 4.11
C SER A 114 -3.93 11.24 5.52
N GLY A 115 -3.39 12.34 6.04
CA GLY A 115 -3.59 12.82 7.41
C GLY A 115 -3.26 14.30 7.54
N ARG A 116 -3.70 14.92 8.64
CA ARG A 116 -3.52 16.36 8.93
C ARG A 116 -2.04 16.74 9.04
N GLU A 117 -1.70 18.02 8.87
CA GLU A 117 -0.31 18.49 9.09
C GLU A 117 0.08 18.47 10.59
N GLN A 118 -0.92 18.65 11.46
CA GLN A 118 -0.81 18.39 12.90
C GLN A 118 -1.08 16.91 13.21
N PRO A 119 -0.48 16.34 14.27
CA PRO A 119 -0.61 14.93 14.61
C PRO A 119 -1.86 14.65 15.45
N GLY A 120 -2.22 13.37 15.64
CA GLY A 120 -3.09 12.96 16.76
C GLY A 120 -4.60 12.99 16.49
N GLN A 121 -5.06 13.46 15.34
CA GLN A 121 -6.46 13.41 14.89
C GLN A 121 -6.58 12.80 13.49
N SER A 122 -7.75 12.18 13.22
CA SER A 122 -8.15 11.65 11.91
C SER A 122 -7.10 10.76 11.22
N GLY A 123 -7.09 10.75 9.88
CA GLY A 123 -6.12 10.08 9.06
C GLY A 123 -6.65 8.76 8.48
N VAL A 124 -6.80 8.71 7.17
CA VAL A 124 -7.15 7.50 6.40
C VAL A 124 -5.96 6.92 5.65
N GLY A 125 -5.96 5.60 5.47
CA GLY A 125 -4.91 4.89 4.73
C GLY A 125 -5.41 3.62 4.04
N ILE A 126 -4.64 3.15 3.07
CA ILE A 126 -4.87 1.88 2.37
C ILE A 126 -3.55 1.08 2.37
N LEU A 127 -3.58 -0.08 3.02
CA LEU A 127 -2.52 -1.07 3.07
C LEU A 127 -2.76 -2.15 2.01
N LEU A 128 -1.75 -2.34 1.16
CA LEU A 128 -1.74 -3.28 0.03
C LEU A 128 -0.76 -4.42 0.28
N GLU A 129 -1.24 -5.65 0.23
CA GLU A 129 -0.45 -6.88 0.28
C GLU A 129 0.54 -6.97 -0.89
N LYS A 130 1.66 -7.68 -0.69
CA LYS A 130 2.87 -7.68 -1.54
C LYS A 130 2.62 -7.88 -3.04
N GLU A 131 1.88 -8.90 -3.45
CA GLU A 131 1.52 -9.13 -4.86
C GLU A 131 0.50 -8.10 -5.37
N THR A 132 -0.39 -7.64 -4.50
CA THR A 132 -1.36 -6.59 -4.81
C THR A 132 -0.68 -5.24 -5.11
N THR A 133 0.45 -4.92 -4.48
CA THR A 133 1.24 -3.71 -4.82
C THR A 133 1.69 -3.67 -6.28
N LYS A 134 1.86 -4.83 -6.94
CA LYS A 134 2.26 -4.93 -8.36
C LYS A 134 1.15 -4.47 -9.31
N SER A 135 -0.09 -4.41 -8.84
CA SER A 135 -1.26 -3.96 -9.59
C SER A 135 -1.64 -2.49 -9.30
N LEU A 136 -0.93 -1.80 -8.39
CA LEU A 136 -1.17 -0.38 -8.08
C LEU A 136 -0.77 0.52 -9.26
N ILE A 137 -1.74 1.27 -9.77
CA ILE A 137 -1.57 2.31 -10.81
C ILE A 137 -1.10 3.60 -10.14
N GLY A 138 -1.95 4.17 -9.28
CA GLY A 138 -1.74 5.46 -8.63
C GLY A 138 -2.69 5.65 -7.44
N TYR A 139 -2.60 6.80 -6.78
CA TYR A 139 -3.44 7.17 -5.65
C TYR A 139 -3.58 8.69 -5.57
N ASN A 140 -4.69 9.17 -5.00
CA ASN A 140 -4.98 10.58 -4.76
C ASN A 140 -5.46 10.78 -3.31
N PRO A 141 -4.64 11.35 -2.43
CA PRO A 141 -5.11 11.88 -1.15
C PRO A 141 -5.98 13.12 -1.42
N ILE A 142 -7.15 13.21 -0.79
CA ILE A 142 -8.08 14.34 -0.94
C ILE A 142 -8.15 15.14 0.36
N SER A 143 -8.30 14.45 1.49
CA SER A 143 -8.25 15.03 2.84
C SER A 143 -7.68 14.02 3.83
N ASP A 144 -7.56 14.40 5.10
CA ASP A 144 -7.31 13.49 6.21
C ASP A 144 -8.46 12.46 6.43
N ARG A 145 -9.64 12.73 5.85
CA ARG A 145 -10.82 11.87 5.87
C ARG A 145 -11.03 11.06 4.58
N ILE A 146 -10.41 11.41 3.45
CA ILE A 146 -10.67 10.77 2.13
C ILE A 146 -9.37 10.47 1.35
N LEU A 147 -9.18 9.21 0.93
CA LEU A 147 -8.05 8.75 0.12
C LEU A 147 -8.52 7.80 -1.00
N ILE A 148 -8.22 8.13 -2.26
CA ILE A 148 -8.48 7.26 -3.42
C ILE A 148 -7.22 6.45 -3.78
N VAL A 149 -7.37 5.15 -4.06
CA VAL A 149 -6.36 4.27 -4.65
C VAL A 149 -6.90 3.60 -5.91
N ARG A 150 -6.14 3.60 -7.00
CA ARG A 150 -6.53 3.04 -8.31
C ARG A 150 -5.65 1.85 -8.68
N ILE A 151 -6.29 0.72 -9.00
CA ILE A 151 -5.67 -0.60 -9.15
C ILE A 151 -6.06 -1.23 -10.48
N GLN A 152 -5.11 -1.88 -11.13
CA GLN A 152 -5.29 -2.57 -12.40
C GLN A 152 -5.97 -3.94 -12.20
N GLY A 153 -7.24 -4.04 -12.60
CA GLY A 153 -7.92 -5.34 -12.77
C GLY A 153 -7.59 -6.01 -14.12
N LYS A 154 -7.97 -7.29 -14.28
CA LYS A 154 -7.79 -8.04 -15.54
C LYS A 154 -8.79 -7.63 -16.63
N LYS A 155 -10.04 -7.28 -16.28
CA LYS A 155 -11.07 -6.80 -17.24
C LYS A 155 -11.24 -5.28 -17.21
N LYS A 156 -11.43 -4.67 -16.03
CA LYS A 156 -11.57 -3.21 -15.84
C LYS A 156 -10.63 -2.73 -14.74
N LYS A 157 -10.35 -1.42 -14.70
CA LYS A 157 -9.64 -0.78 -13.58
C LYS A 157 -10.58 -0.70 -12.36
N MET A 158 -10.00 -0.73 -11.16
CA MET A 158 -10.71 -0.69 -9.89
C MET A 158 -10.29 0.55 -9.11
N ALA A 159 -11.25 1.27 -8.57
CA ALA A 159 -11.03 2.39 -7.67
C ALA A 159 -11.55 2.03 -6.27
N LEU A 160 -10.75 2.34 -5.26
CA LEU A 160 -11.04 2.18 -3.85
C LEU A 160 -10.94 3.55 -3.21
N ILE A 161 -12.00 3.99 -2.54
CA ILE A 161 -11.95 5.15 -1.66
C ILE A 161 -11.91 4.63 -0.23
N GLN A 162 -10.92 5.05 0.58
CA GLN A 162 -11.03 4.97 2.03
C GLN A 162 -11.62 6.29 2.54
N ALA A 163 -12.64 6.18 3.38
CA ALA A 163 -13.38 7.30 3.96
C ALA A 163 -13.46 7.17 5.50
N TYR A 164 -13.44 8.31 6.20
CA TYR A 164 -13.66 8.40 7.64
C TYR A 164 -14.56 9.61 7.93
N ALA A 165 -15.86 9.35 8.09
CA ALA A 165 -16.83 10.42 8.30
C ALA A 165 -16.64 11.12 9.66
N PRO A 166 -17.10 12.37 9.82
CA PRO A 166 -17.23 13.01 11.12
C PRO A 166 -18.05 12.19 12.12
N THR A 167 -17.85 12.41 13.43
CA THR A 167 -18.57 11.67 14.48
C THR A 167 -20.00 12.18 14.60
N SER A 168 -20.89 11.43 15.26
CA SER A 168 -22.24 11.91 15.59
C SER A 168 -22.29 13.06 16.61
N SER A 169 -21.12 13.63 16.98
CA SER A 169 -20.92 14.76 17.88
C SER A 169 -20.20 15.93 17.18
N SER A 170 -20.17 15.90 15.84
CA SER A 170 -19.71 17.00 14.99
C SER A 170 -20.94 17.71 14.41
N GLU A 171 -20.79 18.98 14.06
CA GLU A 171 -21.83 19.79 13.43
C GLU A 171 -22.34 19.17 12.13
N ILE A 172 -23.58 19.50 11.74
CA ILE A 172 -24.19 18.93 10.53
C ILE A 172 -23.33 19.27 9.29
N GLU A 173 -22.84 20.52 9.26
CA GLU A 173 -21.93 21.11 8.28
C GLU A 173 -20.66 20.26 8.00
N GLU A 174 -19.94 19.75 9.02
CA GLU A 174 -18.72 18.95 8.78
C GLU A 174 -19.05 17.66 8.00
N ALA A 175 -20.24 17.09 8.21
CA ALA A 175 -20.69 15.91 7.49
C ALA A 175 -21.16 16.23 6.07
N GLU A 176 -21.81 17.37 5.85
CA GLU A 176 -22.18 17.84 4.51
C GLU A 176 -20.93 18.15 3.67
N GLU A 177 -19.94 18.86 4.22
CA GLU A 177 -18.62 19.03 3.59
C GLU A 177 -17.97 17.69 3.24
N PHE A 178 -18.02 16.71 4.16
CA PHE A 178 -17.50 15.38 3.93
C PHE A 178 -18.21 14.63 2.79
N TYR A 179 -19.55 14.69 2.72
CA TYR A 179 -20.31 14.05 1.65
C TYR A 179 -20.13 14.78 0.30
N ALA A 180 -20.05 16.11 0.27
CA ALA A 180 -19.70 16.88 -0.92
C ALA A 180 -18.28 16.55 -1.42
N ALA A 181 -17.30 16.46 -0.51
CA ALA A 181 -15.95 16.03 -0.84
C ALA A 181 -15.89 14.58 -1.35
N LEU A 182 -16.74 13.69 -0.81
CA LEU A 182 -16.87 12.29 -1.26
C LEU A 182 -17.56 12.20 -2.64
N GLN A 183 -18.56 13.04 -2.91
CA GLN A 183 -19.22 13.16 -4.21
C GLN A 183 -18.21 13.57 -5.29
N HIS A 184 -17.51 14.69 -5.08
CA HIS A 184 -16.49 15.17 -6.01
C HIS A 184 -15.33 14.15 -6.16
N ALA A 185 -14.96 13.44 -5.09
CA ALA A 185 -14.00 12.33 -5.15
C ALA A 185 -14.46 11.19 -6.07
N MET A 186 -15.77 10.91 -6.12
CA MET A 186 -16.37 9.86 -6.95
C MET A 186 -16.56 10.28 -8.41
N GLU A 187 -16.88 11.55 -8.68
CA GLU A 187 -17.05 12.09 -10.03
C GLU A 187 -15.73 12.12 -10.82
N ASN A 188 -14.62 12.38 -10.13
CA ASN A 188 -13.27 12.28 -10.69
C ASN A 188 -12.86 10.83 -11.06
N ILE A 189 -13.63 9.81 -10.66
CA ILE A 189 -13.35 8.41 -10.99
C ILE A 189 -13.98 8.05 -12.35
N HIS A 190 -13.14 7.57 -13.25
CA HIS A 190 -13.51 7.20 -14.61
C HIS A 190 -14.72 6.26 -14.67
N LYS A 191 -15.76 6.66 -15.43
CA LYS A 191 -17.10 6.03 -15.47
C LYS A 191 -17.13 4.53 -15.81
N GLN A 192 -16.06 3.93 -16.34
CA GLN A 192 -16.00 2.48 -16.59
C GLN A 192 -15.48 1.65 -15.40
N ASP A 193 -14.82 2.26 -14.42
CA ASP A 193 -14.09 1.55 -13.36
C ASP A 193 -15.04 0.86 -12.34
N THR A 194 -14.52 -0.12 -11.61
CA THR A 194 -15.20 -0.76 -10.47
C THR A 194 -14.92 0.02 -9.19
N LEU A 195 -15.89 0.81 -8.72
CA LEU A 195 -15.80 1.62 -7.51
C LEU A 195 -16.28 0.84 -6.28
N TYR A 196 -15.43 0.79 -5.26
CA TYR A 196 -15.77 0.44 -3.88
C TYR A 196 -15.40 1.60 -2.95
N ILE A 197 -16.23 1.84 -1.94
CA ILE A 197 -15.95 2.80 -0.87
C ILE A 197 -15.88 1.99 0.42
N LEU A 198 -14.81 2.20 1.17
CA LEU A 198 -14.45 1.49 2.38
C LEU A 198 -14.35 2.55 3.48
N GLY A 199 -14.92 2.31 4.65
CA GLY A 199 -14.80 3.31 5.70
C GLY A 199 -15.53 3.01 6.98
N ASP A 200 -15.23 3.85 7.96
CA ASP A 200 -16.03 4.09 9.15
C ASP A 200 -16.82 5.37 8.89
N PHE A 201 -18.15 5.27 8.95
CA PHE A 201 -19.07 6.35 8.62
C PHE A 201 -19.76 6.95 9.86
N ASN A 202 -19.45 6.48 11.07
CA ASN A 202 -20.12 6.92 12.32
C ASN A 202 -21.67 6.88 12.28
N ALA A 203 -22.22 6.10 11.36
CA ALA A 203 -23.60 6.12 10.92
C ALA A 203 -24.29 4.78 11.23
N LYS A 204 -25.54 4.80 11.70
CA LYS A 204 -26.34 3.60 11.93
C LYS A 204 -27.52 3.62 10.96
N ILE A 205 -27.47 2.79 9.92
CA ILE A 205 -28.54 2.76 8.90
C ILE A 205 -29.85 2.09 9.37
N GLY A 206 -29.82 1.36 10.49
CA GLY A 206 -30.99 0.74 11.11
C GLY A 206 -31.59 -0.45 10.33
N HIS A 207 -32.45 -1.22 11.00
CA HIS A 207 -33.18 -2.34 10.39
C HIS A 207 -34.33 -1.88 9.47
N GLU A 208 -35.01 -0.78 9.82
CA GLU A 208 -36.06 -0.10 9.04
C GLU A 208 -35.66 0.08 7.56
N MET A 209 -36.58 -0.19 6.62
CA MET A 209 -36.31 -0.17 5.18
C MET A 209 -37.49 0.39 4.37
N SER A 210 -37.27 1.50 3.66
CA SER A 210 -38.26 2.10 2.75
C SER A 210 -38.46 1.29 1.46
N ARG A 211 -39.35 1.75 0.56
CA ARG A 211 -39.53 1.13 -0.77
C ARG A 211 -38.32 1.38 -1.68
N GLU A 212 -37.79 2.61 -1.69
CA GLU A 212 -36.66 3.05 -2.51
C GLU A 212 -35.34 2.42 -2.03
N GLU A 213 -35.19 2.20 -0.72
CA GLU A 213 -33.99 1.62 -0.13
C GLU A 213 -33.66 0.20 -0.60
N LYS A 214 -34.64 -0.58 -1.08
CA LYS A 214 -34.48 -2.02 -1.40
C LYS A 214 -33.33 -2.31 -2.38
N GLU A 215 -32.99 -1.37 -3.25
CA GLU A 215 -31.89 -1.52 -4.20
C GLU A 215 -30.51 -1.29 -3.57
N VAL A 216 -30.42 -0.37 -2.60
CA VAL A 216 -29.18 0.11 -1.98
C VAL A 216 -28.87 -0.52 -0.63
N LYS A 217 -29.90 -0.91 0.13
CA LYS A 217 -29.83 -1.46 1.48
C LYS A 217 -30.57 -2.80 1.57
N GLY A 218 -30.03 -3.70 2.39
CA GLY A 218 -30.61 -5.01 2.69
C GLY A 218 -31.11 -5.11 4.13
N ILE A 219 -31.88 -6.18 4.38
CA ILE A 219 -32.59 -6.42 5.64
C ILE A 219 -31.73 -6.94 6.81
N HIS A 220 -30.40 -7.08 6.64
CA HIS A 220 -29.51 -7.64 7.67
C HIS A 220 -28.67 -6.58 8.40
N CYS A 221 -29.26 -5.41 8.62
CA CYS A 221 -28.69 -4.31 9.38
C CYS A 221 -28.92 -4.50 10.90
N LEU A 222 -28.23 -3.71 11.73
CA LEU A 222 -28.39 -3.74 13.20
C LEU A 222 -28.93 -2.41 13.74
N GLY A 223 -29.72 -2.49 14.82
CA GLY A 223 -30.21 -1.35 15.60
C GLY A 223 -31.25 -0.50 14.88
N ASN A 224 -31.53 0.67 15.43
CA ASN A 224 -32.41 1.69 14.84
C ASN A 224 -31.58 2.68 14.02
N ARG A 225 -32.21 3.44 13.13
CA ARG A 225 -31.52 4.46 12.33
C ARG A 225 -31.09 5.65 13.22
N ASN A 226 -29.98 6.29 12.90
CA ASN A 226 -29.66 7.65 13.37
C ASN A 226 -29.54 8.62 12.18
N GLU A 227 -29.54 9.91 12.45
CA GLU A 227 -29.43 10.99 11.46
C GLU A 227 -28.27 10.79 10.47
N ARG A 228 -27.05 10.53 10.97
CA ARG A 228 -25.89 10.22 10.11
C ARG A 228 -26.09 8.96 9.24
N GLY A 229 -26.90 8.02 9.72
CA GLY A 229 -27.38 6.85 8.98
C GLY A 229 -28.43 7.16 7.93
N GLN A 230 -29.25 8.19 8.11
CA GLN A 230 -30.16 8.71 7.09
C GLN A 230 -29.34 9.37 5.97
N MET A 231 -28.45 10.31 6.30
CA MET A 231 -27.52 10.94 5.32
C MET A 231 -26.74 9.90 4.50
N LEU A 232 -26.26 8.82 5.13
CA LEU A 232 -25.55 7.73 4.44
C LEU A 232 -26.47 6.94 3.49
N VAL A 233 -27.74 6.72 3.87
CA VAL A 233 -28.72 6.03 3.02
C VAL A 233 -29.09 6.90 1.82
N ASP A 234 -29.37 8.18 2.02
CA ASP A 234 -29.78 9.11 0.96
C ASP A 234 -28.65 9.31 -0.06
N PHE A 235 -27.42 9.58 0.42
CA PHE A 235 -26.22 9.60 -0.41
C PHE A 235 -26.06 8.28 -1.21
N CYS A 236 -26.43 7.13 -0.64
CA CYS A 236 -26.41 5.85 -1.34
C CYS A 236 -27.53 5.71 -2.38
N ILE A 237 -28.73 6.25 -2.15
CA ILE A 237 -29.85 6.28 -3.11
C ILE A 237 -29.45 7.10 -4.33
N GLU A 238 -29.09 8.38 -4.13
CA GLU A 238 -28.66 9.31 -5.18
C GLU A 238 -27.55 8.70 -6.05
N ASN A 239 -26.51 8.19 -5.40
CA ASN A 239 -25.37 7.62 -6.10
C ASN A 239 -25.57 6.19 -6.61
N ARG A 240 -26.69 5.54 -6.30
CA ARG A 240 -26.91 4.11 -6.57
C ARG A 240 -25.75 3.25 -6.04
N LEU A 241 -25.49 3.34 -4.74
CA LEU A 241 -24.50 2.57 -4.00
C LEU A 241 -25.18 1.48 -3.18
N ALA A 242 -24.77 0.23 -3.35
CA ALA A 242 -25.21 -0.89 -2.52
C ALA A 242 -24.31 -1.03 -1.28
N ILE A 243 -24.92 -1.02 -0.09
CA ILE A 243 -24.27 -1.17 1.22
C ILE A 243 -23.95 -2.65 1.45
N GLY A 244 -22.73 -3.08 1.13
CA GLY A 244 -22.35 -4.49 1.00
C GLY A 244 -22.58 -5.37 2.24
N ASN A 245 -22.45 -4.83 3.45
CA ASN A 245 -22.70 -5.55 4.71
C ASN A 245 -24.18 -5.63 5.14
N SER A 246 -25.10 -4.99 4.42
CA SER A 246 -26.55 -5.07 4.72
C SER A 246 -27.26 -6.26 4.05
N PHE A 247 -26.65 -6.88 3.02
CA PHE A 247 -27.29 -7.88 2.16
C PHE A 247 -27.07 -9.35 2.56
N PHE A 248 -26.25 -9.66 3.57
CA PHE A 248 -25.87 -11.04 3.90
C PHE A 248 -26.35 -11.47 5.29
N LYS A 249 -27.19 -12.51 5.37
CA LYS A 249 -27.64 -13.09 6.64
C LYS A 249 -26.46 -13.72 7.37
N HIS A 250 -26.05 -13.11 8.47
CA HIS A 250 -24.93 -13.56 9.31
C HIS A 250 -25.32 -13.55 10.79
N HIS A 251 -24.67 -14.40 11.59
CA HIS A 251 -24.81 -14.36 13.04
C HIS A 251 -24.41 -12.97 13.59
N PRO A 252 -25.11 -12.39 14.59
CA PRO A 252 -24.86 -11.00 15.04
C PRO A 252 -23.41 -10.66 15.37
N ARG A 253 -22.63 -11.62 15.92
CA ARG A 253 -21.17 -11.49 16.13
C ARG A 253 -20.37 -11.13 14.85
N ARG A 254 -20.93 -11.26 13.64
CA ARG A 254 -20.28 -10.95 12.34
C ARG A 254 -20.94 -9.76 11.60
N LEU A 255 -21.87 -9.06 12.25
CA LEU A 255 -22.60 -7.91 11.70
C LEU A 255 -22.20 -6.59 12.38
N PHE A 256 -21.97 -6.57 13.70
CA PHE A 256 -21.44 -5.38 14.37
C PHE A 256 -19.99 -5.14 13.98
N THR A 257 -19.62 -3.85 13.94
CA THR A 257 -18.29 -3.37 13.54
C THR A 257 -17.61 -2.57 14.64
N TRP A 258 -18.34 -2.16 15.68
CA TRP A 258 -17.82 -1.44 16.84
C TRP A 258 -18.45 -1.94 18.14
N THR A 259 -17.65 -2.02 19.21
CA THR A 259 -18.11 -2.27 20.58
C THR A 259 -17.74 -1.10 21.48
N SER A 260 -18.65 -0.63 22.33
CA SER A 260 -18.39 0.48 23.25
C SER A 260 -17.29 0.16 24.28
N PRO A 261 -16.61 1.18 24.85
CA PRO A 261 -15.58 0.97 25.87
C PRO A 261 -16.07 0.25 27.14
N ASP A 262 -17.37 0.30 27.44
CA ASP A 262 -18.01 -0.46 28.53
C ASP A 262 -18.30 -1.93 28.15
N GLY A 263 -18.25 -2.30 26.86
CA GLY A 263 -18.45 -3.65 26.34
C GLY A 263 -19.91 -4.02 26.03
N LYS A 264 -20.88 -3.16 26.42
CA LYS A 264 -22.31 -3.47 26.35
C LYS A 264 -22.92 -3.16 24.98
N THR A 265 -22.71 -1.94 24.49
CA THR A 265 -23.29 -1.47 23.22
C THR A 265 -22.47 -1.96 22.03
N LYS A 266 -23.13 -2.48 21.00
CA LYS A 266 -22.51 -2.98 19.77
C LYS A 266 -23.22 -2.37 18.56
N ASN A 267 -22.48 -1.59 17.78
CA ASN A 267 -22.99 -0.87 16.63
C ASN A 267 -22.41 -1.43 15.32
N GLN A 268 -23.12 -1.19 14.23
CA GLN A 268 -22.60 -1.30 12.87
C GLN A 268 -22.44 0.14 12.35
N ILE A 269 -21.20 0.57 12.13
CA ILE A 269 -20.83 1.93 11.66
C ILE A 269 -19.77 1.92 10.55
N ASP A 270 -19.02 0.83 10.42
CA ASP A 270 -18.14 0.57 9.29
C ASP A 270 -18.96 -0.04 8.13
N TYR A 271 -18.69 0.41 6.91
CA TYR A 271 -19.40 -0.06 5.71
C TYR A 271 -18.47 -0.29 4.51
N ILE A 272 -18.91 -1.18 3.62
CA ILE A 272 -18.28 -1.40 2.32
C ILE A 272 -19.33 -1.17 1.22
N LEU A 273 -19.31 0.01 0.62
CA LEU A 273 -20.24 0.42 -0.43
C LEU A 273 -19.70 0.03 -1.81
N VAL A 274 -20.59 -0.26 -2.76
CA VAL A 274 -20.25 -0.55 -4.17
C VAL A 274 -21.28 0.06 -5.11
N LYS A 275 -20.89 0.66 -6.24
CA LYS A 275 -21.89 1.13 -7.24
C LYS A 275 -22.77 -0.05 -7.69
N GLN A 276 -24.10 0.12 -7.67
CA GLN A 276 -25.14 -0.92 -7.81
C GLN A 276 -24.93 -1.88 -8.99
N ARG A 277 -24.51 -1.37 -10.16
CA ARG A 277 -24.13 -2.17 -11.35
C ARG A 277 -23.05 -3.24 -11.10
N TRP A 278 -22.32 -3.11 -9.99
CA TRP A 278 -21.28 -4.02 -9.52
C TRP A 278 -21.67 -4.75 -8.21
N LYS A 279 -22.92 -4.63 -7.71
CA LYS A 279 -23.43 -5.30 -6.49
C LYS A 279 -23.17 -6.81 -6.53
N SER A 280 -23.43 -7.45 -7.67
CA SER A 280 -23.18 -8.88 -7.95
C SER A 280 -21.69 -9.30 -7.97
N SER A 281 -20.75 -8.35 -7.83
CA SER A 281 -19.34 -8.66 -7.61
C SER A 281 -19.04 -9.06 -6.17
N ILE A 282 -19.83 -8.61 -5.19
CA ILE A 282 -19.66 -8.96 -3.78
C ILE A 282 -20.25 -10.38 -3.57
N GLN A 283 -19.43 -11.29 -3.02
CA GLN A 283 -19.86 -12.65 -2.71
C GLN A 283 -20.29 -12.82 -1.26
N GLN A 284 -19.73 -12.00 -0.36
CA GLN A 284 -20.00 -11.98 1.08
C GLN A 284 -19.32 -10.77 1.69
N THR A 285 -19.96 -10.10 2.65
CA THR A 285 -19.35 -9.06 3.49
C THR A 285 -19.67 -9.33 4.96
N LYS A 286 -18.65 -9.36 5.83
CA LYS A 286 -18.78 -9.68 7.26
C LYS A 286 -17.63 -9.15 8.09
N THR A 287 -17.83 -8.99 9.41
CA THR A 287 -16.72 -8.73 10.33
C THR A 287 -16.00 -10.02 10.78
N TYR A 288 -14.77 -9.84 11.27
CA TYR A 288 -13.87 -10.90 11.71
C TYR A 288 -13.47 -10.72 13.21
N PRO A 289 -14.34 -11.03 14.19
CA PRO A 289 -14.07 -10.77 15.61
C PRO A 289 -12.79 -11.39 16.19
N GLY A 290 -12.29 -12.46 15.58
CA GLY A 290 -11.06 -13.12 16.01
C GLY A 290 -9.78 -12.41 15.55
N THR A 291 -9.84 -11.26 14.86
CA THR A 291 -8.66 -10.46 14.49
C THR A 291 -8.42 -9.38 15.54
N ASP A 292 -7.16 -9.22 15.96
CA ASP A 292 -6.78 -8.28 17.00
C ASP A 292 -5.69 -7.31 16.54
N CYS A 293 -5.83 -6.04 16.94
CA CYS A 293 -4.73 -5.08 16.94
C CYS A 293 -4.79 -4.12 18.14
N GLY A 294 -5.61 -4.40 19.17
CA GLY A 294 -5.91 -3.44 20.22
C GLY A 294 -6.70 -2.25 19.66
N THR A 295 -7.94 -2.52 19.23
CA THR A 295 -8.96 -1.54 18.83
C THR A 295 -10.34 -2.12 19.16
N ASP A 296 -11.33 -1.25 19.33
CA ASP A 296 -12.72 -1.57 19.65
C ASP A 296 -13.60 -1.79 18.41
N HIS A 297 -13.07 -1.52 17.22
CA HIS A 297 -13.66 -1.93 15.95
C HIS A 297 -13.29 -3.36 15.53
N GLU A 298 -14.17 -4.00 14.78
CA GLU A 298 -13.96 -5.32 14.17
C GLU A 298 -13.69 -5.20 12.67
N LEU A 299 -12.64 -5.87 12.20
CA LEU A 299 -12.22 -5.85 10.79
C LEU A 299 -13.34 -6.32 9.86
N LEU A 300 -13.92 -5.38 9.10
CA LEU A 300 -14.97 -5.62 8.12
C LEU A 300 -14.36 -6.01 6.77
N VAL A 301 -14.79 -7.13 6.18
CA VAL A 301 -14.19 -7.67 4.95
C VAL A 301 -15.25 -8.10 3.93
N SER A 302 -15.14 -7.57 2.71
CA SER A 302 -15.82 -8.05 1.51
C SER A 302 -14.95 -9.01 0.71
N THR A 303 -15.51 -10.15 0.31
CA THR A 303 -14.91 -11.04 -0.69
C THR A 303 -15.53 -10.75 -2.06
N ILE A 304 -14.72 -10.36 -3.04
CA ILE A 304 -15.19 -9.85 -4.34
C ILE A 304 -14.68 -10.66 -5.55
N LYS A 305 -15.53 -10.76 -6.58
CA LYS A 305 -15.32 -11.53 -7.81
C LYS A 305 -14.47 -10.77 -8.86
N ILE A 306 -13.46 -10.02 -8.42
CA ILE A 306 -12.52 -9.29 -9.28
C ILE A 306 -11.17 -10.00 -9.31
N LYS A 307 -10.58 -10.12 -10.51
CA LYS A 307 -9.19 -10.57 -10.72
C LYS A 307 -8.31 -9.37 -11.02
N LEU A 308 -7.18 -9.25 -10.31
CA LEU A 308 -6.17 -8.22 -10.56
C LEU A 308 -5.25 -8.58 -11.74
N ARG A 309 -4.57 -7.59 -12.32
CA ARG A 309 -3.51 -7.77 -13.33
C ARG A 309 -2.29 -6.97 -12.93
N LYS A 310 -1.17 -7.66 -12.73
CA LYS A 310 0.15 -7.07 -12.46
C LYS A 310 0.51 -6.10 -13.60
N ILE A 311 0.94 -4.90 -13.25
CA ILE A 311 1.39 -3.91 -14.22
C ILE A 311 2.84 -4.26 -14.60
N LYS A 312 3.10 -4.52 -15.88
CA LYS A 312 4.47 -4.67 -16.39
C LYS A 312 5.24 -3.38 -16.07
N LYS A 313 6.36 -3.53 -15.38
CA LYS A 313 7.35 -2.49 -15.06
C LYS A 313 8.70 -3.07 -15.44
N PRO A 314 9.68 -2.26 -15.90
CA PRO A 314 11.03 -2.78 -16.14
C PRO A 314 11.53 -3.45 -14.86
N GLU A 315 12.16 -4.62 -14.99
CA GLU A 315 12.65 -5.32 -13.81
C GLU A 315 13.78 -4.49 -13.17
N PRO A 316 13.78 -4.31 -11.84
CA PRO A 316 14.88 -3.63 -11.18
C PRO A 316 16.17 -4.44 -11.38
N PRO A 317 17.32 -3.78 -11.66
CA PRO A 317 18.56 -4.50 -11.91
C PRO A 317 18.91 -5.43 -10.75
N VAL A 318 19.24 -6.67 -11.09
CA VAL A 318 19.57 -7.72 -10.11
C VAL A 318 20.78 -7.27 -9.30
N ARG A 319 20.61 -7.23 -7.97
CA ARG A 319 21.70 -6.93 -7.05
C ARG A 319 22.28 -8.25 -6.54
N PHE A 320 23.50 -8.53 -6.95
CA PHE A 320 24.31 -9.65 -6.45
C PHE A 320 24.91 -9.30 -5.08
N ASP A 321 25.24 -10.31 -4.27
CA ASP A 321 25.89 -10.09 -2.98
C ASP A 321 27.42 -10.15 -3.12
N LEU A 322 28.01 -8.99 -3.42
CA LEU A 322 29.44 -8.82 -3.72
C LEU A 322 30.38 -9.09 -2.52
N THR A 323 29.87 -9.52 -1.37
CA THR A 323 30.67 -9.98 -0.22
C THR A 323 30.96 -11.48 -0.25
N GLN A 324 30.32 -12.23 -1.14
CA GLN A 324 30.51 -13.68 -1.33
C GLN A 324 30.45 -13.99 -2.84
N ILE A 325 31.50 -13.61 -3.55
CA ILE A 325 31.71 -13.96 -4.96
C ILE A 325 32.47 -15.29 -4.98
N PRO A 326 31.90 -16.39 -5.54
CA PRO A 326 32.60 -17.66 -5.64
C PRO A 326 33.78 -17.59 -6.63
N GLU A 327 34.83 -18.37 -6.41
CA GLU A 327 36.02 -18.36 -7.26
C GLU A 327 35.73 -18.88 -8.68
N GLU A 328 34.77 -19.81 -8.80
CA GLU A 328 34.26 -20.34 -10.06
C GLU A 328 33.61 -19.27 -10.94
N TYR A 329 33.13 -18.16 -10.37
CA TYR A 329 32.70 -17.00 -11.15
C TYR A 329 33.89 -16.36 -11.89
N GLY A 330 35.04 -16.22 -11.23
CA GLY A 330 36.25 -15.69 -11.86
C GLY A 330 36.76 -16.57 -13.00
N ILE A 331 36.75 -17.89 -12.79
CA ILE A 331 37.16 -18.89 -13.79
C ILE A 331 36.20 -18.88 -15.00
N GLU A 332 34.88 -18.94 -14.77
CA GLU A 332 33.89 -18.95 -15.87
C GLU A 332 33.88 -17.62 -16.65
N ILE A 333 34.15 -16.49 -15.99
CA ILE A 333 34.39 -15.20 -16.65
C ILE A 333 35.66 -15.24 -17.49
N LYS A 334 36.80 -15.68 -16.95
CA LYS A 334 38.09 -15.73 -17.68
C LYS A 334 37.97 -16.56 -18.96
N ASN A 335 37.33 -17.73 -18.88
CA ASN A 335 37.16 -18.61 -20.04
C ASN A 335 36.26 -17.99 -21.12
N LYS A 336 35.15 -17.34 -20.74
CA LYS A 336 34.25 -16.67 -21.69
C LYS A 336 34.84 -15.40 -22.30
N PHE A 337 35.63 -14.64 -21.54
CA PHE A 337 36.36 -13.50 -22.10
C PHE A 337 37.48 -13.95 -23.04
N GLY A 338 38.18 -15.06 -22.75
CA GLY A 338 39.15 -15.65 -23.69
C GLY A 338 38.56 -15.95 -25.07
N ILE A 339 37.30 -16.43 -25.11
CA ILE A 339 36.55 -16.62 -26.37
C ILE A 339 36.21 -15.27 -27.02
N LEU A 340 35.75 -14.27 -26.25
CA LEU A 340 35.41 -12.94 -26.78
C LEU A 340 36.62 -12.21 -27.39
N MET A 341 37.80 -12.30 -26.75
CA MET A 341 39.03 -11.69 -27.28
C MET A 341 39.46 -12.31 -28.62
N ALA A 342 39.14 -13.58 -28.86
CA ALA A 342 39.51 -14.29 -30.10
C ALA A 342 38.67 -13.87 -31.33
N VAL A 343 37.64 -13.04 -31.14
CA VAL A 343 36.81 -12.44 -32.20
C VAL A 343 36.68 -10.91 -32.02
N GLU A 344 37.60 -10.28 -31.28
CA GLU A 344 37.57 -8.82 -31.06
C GLU A 344 37.72 -8.03 -32.36
N GLU A 345 38.55 -8.50 -33.29
CA GLU A 345 38.80 -7.86 -34.59
C GLU A 345 37.59 -7.94 -35.55
N GLU A 346 36.62 -8.81 -35.29
CA GLU A 346 35.40 -8.98 -36.11
C GLU A 346 34.24 -8.09 -35.65
N MET A 347 34.37 -7.33 -34.55
CA MET A 347 33.25 -6.72 -33.83
C MET A 347 33.36 -5.20 -33.62
N GLY A 348 32.21 -4.51 -33.63
CA GLY A 348 32.14 -3.09 -33.28
C GLY A 348 32.37 -2.83 -31.78
N PRO A 349 32.98 -1.70 -31.36
CA PRO A 349 33.23 -1.40 -29.95
C PRO A 349 31.99 -1.44 -29.04
N ASP A 350 30.83 -0.99 -29.53
CA ASP A 350 29.55 -1.06 -28.80
C ASP A 350 29.01 -2.50 -28.69
N GLU A 351 29.33 -3.35 -29.66
CA GLU A 351 28.93 -4.77 -29.68
C GLU A 351 29.80 -5.59 -28.72
N LEU A 352 31.10 -5.32 -28.69
CA LEU A 352 32.06 -5.83 -27.71
C LEU A 352 31.65 -5.44 -26.28
N ALA A 353 31.37 -4.16 -26.03
CA ALA A 353 30.88 -3.68 -24.74
C ALA A 353 29.57 -4.36 -24.34
N THR A 354 28.68 -4.64 -25.30
CA THR A 354 27.43 -5.36 -25.09
C THR A 354 27.68 -6.83 -24.74
N HIS A 355 28.56 -7.54 -25.45
CA HIS A 355 28.88 -8.95 -25.18
C HIS A 355 29.62 -9.12 -23.85
N ALA A 356 30.59 -8.25 -23.54
CA ALA A 356 31.27 -8.21 -22.24
C ALA A 356 30.26 -8.02 -21.10
N GLN A 357 29.29 -7.09 -21.25
CA GLN A 357 28.21 -6.91 -20.26
C GLN A 357 27.32 -8.14 -20.13
N GLN A 358 26.98 -8.81 -21.23
CA GLN A 358 26.19 -10.05 -21.20
C GLN A 358 26.94 -11.19 -20.52
N ILE A 359 28.23 -11.40 -20.80
CA ILE A 359 29.07 -12.42 -20.16
C ILE A 359 29.12 -12.20 -18.64
N LEU A 360 29.38 -10.96 -18.20
CA LEU A 360 29.36 -10.58 -16.79
C LEU A 360 28.00 -10.88 -16.14
N LEU A 361 26.90 -10.38 -16.73
CA LEU A 361 25.56 -10.50 -16.13
C LEU A 361 24.96 -11.91 -16.19
N THR A 362 25.27 -12.73 -17.20
CA THR A 362 24.79 -14.12 -17.29
C THR A 362 25.53 -15.02 -16.29
N THR A 363 26.86 -14.94 -16.28
CA THR A 363 27.70 -15.70 -15.34
C THR A 363 27.40 -15.31 -13.88
N ALA A 364 27.12 -14.02 -13.62
CA ALA A 364 26.71 -13.55 -12.30
C ALA A 364 25.31 -14.06 -11.88
N LYS A 365 24.34 -14.15 -12.82
CA LYS A 365 23.01 -14.76 -12.56
C LYS A 365 23.11 -16.23 -12.14
N ASN A 366 24.11 -16.95 -12.64
CA ASN A 366 24.29 -18.38 -12.41
C ASN A 366 25.12 -18.66 -11.14
N ARG A 367 26.22 -17.94 -10.92
CA ARG A 367 27.18 -18.23 -9.83
C ARG A 367 26.99 -17.37 -8.58
N ILE A 368 26.74 -16.06 -8.71
CA ILE A 368 26.75 -15.17 -7.54
C ILE A 368 25.37 -15.13 -6.88
N PRO A 369 25.26 -15.37 -5.56
CA PRO A 369 23.98 -15.31 -4.87
C PRO A 369 23.31 -13.93 -5.01
N LYS A 370 22.01 -13.94 -5.31
CA LYS A 370 21.19 -12.71 -5.34
C LYS A 370 21.08 -12.16 -3.92
N ARG A 371 21.48 -10.91 -3.72
CA ARG A 371 21.52 -10.23 -2.42
C ARG A 371 20.16 -10.24 -1.75
N LYS A 372 20.01 -11.08 -0.72
CA LYS A 372 18.80 -11.15 0.09
C LYS A 372 18.65 -9.83 0.84
N ALA A 373 17.50 -9.17 0.69
CA ALA A 373 17.19 -7.99 1.48
C ALA A 373 16.90 -8.42 2.92
N LYS A 374 17.93 -8.51 3.76
CA LYS A 374 17.77 -8.69 5.21
C LYS A 374 16.81 -7.60 5.72
N ARG A 375 15.70 -8.06 6.28
CA ARG A 375 14.69 -7.27 6.98
C ARG A 375 14.40 -8.04 8.26
N GLN A 376 15.20 -7.80 9.28
CA GLN A 376 14.86 -8.23 10.63
C GLN A 376 13.57 -7.50 11.03
N SER A 377 12.62 -8.22 11.63
CA SER A 377 11.68 -7.54 12.50
C SER A 377 12.44 -7.07 13.72
N TRP A 378 12.09 -5.89 14.23
CA TRP A 378 12.62 -5.36 15.48
C TRP A 378 11.75 -5.76 16.69
N ILE A 379 10.60 -6.39 16.44
CA ILE A 379 9.70 -6.90 17.47
C ILE A 379 10.27 -8.23 17.96
N SER A 380 10.39 -8.40 19.29
CA SER A 380 10.92 -9.62 19.89
C SER A 380 9.89 -10.75 19.95
N ASN A 381 10.35 -12.01 20.03
CA ASN A 381 9.47 -13.17 20.11
C ASN A 381 8.51 -13.09 21.31
N THR A 382 8.99 -12.62 22.47
CA THR A 382 8.15 -12.42 23.66
C THR A 382 7.06 -11.38 23.43
N THR A 383 7.33 -10.30 22.69
CA THR A 383 6.27 -9.35 22.28
C THR A 383 5.27 -10.00 21.32
N LEU A 384 5.69 -10.91 20.44
CA LEU A 384 4.78 -11.67 19.55
C LEU A 384 3.92 -12.67 20.34
N GLU A 385 4.48 -13.35 21.34
CA GLU A 385 3.78 -14.24 22.27
C GLU A 385 2.68 -13.48 23.03
N LEU A 386 2.99 -12.32 23.62
CA LEU A 386 2.01 -11.44 24.27
C LEU A 386 0.86 -11.00 23.33
N ILE A 387 1.15 -10.79 22.04
CA ILE A 387 0.13 -10.45 21.03
C ILE A 387 -0.78 -11.66 20.75
N GLU A 388 -0.24 -12.87 20.73
CA GLU A 388 -1.01 -14.11 20.55
C GLU A 388 -1.88 -14.42 21.78
N GLU A 389 -1.34 -14.26 23.00
CA GLU A 389 -2.11 -14.34 24.25
C GLU A 389 -3.32 -13.40 24.22
N ARG A 390 -3.10 -12.12 23.86
CA ARG A 390 -4.20 -11.14 23.79
C ARG A 390 -5.21 -11.49 22.70
N ARG A 391 -4.79 -12.06 21.56
CA ARG A 391 -5.71 -12.58 20.54
C ARG A 391 -6.56 -13.73 21.09
N ASN A 392 -5.97 -14.64 21.87
CA ASN A 392 -6.67 -15.76 22.48
C ASN A 392 -7.71 -15.30 23.51
N LEU A 393 -7.39 -14.31 24.36
CA LEU A 393 -8.37 -13.67 25.25
C LEU A 393 -9.54 -13.02 24.48
N LYS A 394 -9.26 -12.37 23.34
CA LYS A 394 -10.31 -11.83 22.46
C LYS A 394 -11.17 -12.94 21.83
N ALA A 395 -10.58 -14.08 21.51
CA ALA A 395 -11.28 -15.23 20.92
C ALA A 395 -12.24 -15.90 21.92
N GLY A 396 -11.80 -16.12 23.16
CA GLY A 396 -12.64 -16.63 24.25
C GLY A 396 -13.81 -15.69 24.55
N GLY A 397 -13.50 -14.45 24.91
CA GLY A 397 -14.50 -13.38 25.00
C GLY A 397 -14.15 -12.29 26.02
N ILE A 398 -13.97 -11.07 25.52
CA ILE A 398 -13.57 -9.88 26.32
C ILE A 398 -14.47 -9.60 27.54
N THR A 399 -15.70 -10.12 27.59
CA THR A 399 -16.66 -9.84 28.68
C THR A 399 -16.19 -10.31 30.06
N GLN A 400 -15.48 -11.45 30.14
CA GLN A 400 -14.93 -11.97 31.39
C GLN A 400 -13.55 -11.38 31.66
N ASP A 401 -12.59 -11.58 30.75
CA ASP A 401 -11.18 -11.20 30.94
C ASP A 401 -10.87 -9.73 30.60
N LYS A 402 -11.82 -8.82 30.83
CA LYS A 402 -11.72 -7.42 30.37
C LYS A 402 -10.58 -6.64 31.02
N ILE A 403 -10.23 -7.00 32.26
CA ILE A 403 -9.11 -6.40 33.00
C ILE A 403 -7.79 -6.91 32.40
N LEU A 404 -7.64 -8.23 32.31
CA LEU A 404 -6.47 -8.90 31.72
C LEU A 404 -6.21 -8.47 30.26
N TYR A 405 -7.24 -8.30 29.43
CA TYR A 405 -7.08 -7.78 28.05
C TYR A 405 -6.55 -6.33 28.03
N LYS A 406 -6.93 -5.49 28.99
CA LYS A 406 -6.38 -4.12 29.14
C LYS A 406 -4.94 -4.16 29.65
N GLU A 407 -4.60 -5.08 30.55
CA GLU A 407 -3.25 -5.27 31.09
C GLU A 407 -2.31 -5.79 30.02
N LYS A 408 -2.65 -6.87 29.31
CA LYS A 408 -1.91 -7.36 28.14
C LYS A 408 -1.78 -6.27 27.06
N SER A 409 -2.80 -5.42 26.86
CA SER A 409 -2.68 -4.27 25.96
C SER A 409 -1.70 -3.18 26.42
N ARG A 410 -1.54 -2.97 27.74
CA ARG A 410 -0.51 -2.09 28.31
C ARG A 410 0.87 -2.73 28.20
N GLU A 411 0.97 -4.03 28.51
CA GLU A 411 2.19 -4.83 28.45
C GLU A 411 2.77 -4.87 27.03
N ILE A 412 1.96 -5.20 26.02
CA ILE A 412 2.35 -5.14 24.60
C ILE A 412 2.81 -3.72 24.22
N LYS A 413 2.11 -2.66 24.67
CA LYS A 413 2.50 -1.27 24.36
C LYS A 413 3.77 -0.84 25.08
N TYR A 414 4.13 -1.46 26.20
CA TYR A 414 5.42 -1.29 26.86
C TYR A 414 6.53 -2.09 26.15
N SER A 415 6.27 -3.36 25.83
CA SER A 415 7.24 -4.24 25.17
C SER A 415 7.60 -3.72 23.76
N LEU A 416 6.62 -3.28 22.96
CA LEU A 416 6.89 -2.62 21.67
C LEU A 416 7.70 -1.32 21.80
N LYS A 417 7.62 -0.60 22.92
CA LYS A 417 8.51 0.55 23.18
C LYS A 417 9.92 0.10 23.57
N LYS A 418 10.04 -0.94 24.40
CA LYS A 418 11.30 -1.55 24.83
C LYS A 418 12.07 -2.12 23.62
N ASP A 419 11.42 -2.98 22.85
CA ASP A 419 11.93 -3.56 21.59
C ASP A 419 12.43 -2.46 20.64
N LYS A 420 11.61 -1.44 20.36
CA LYS A 420 12.02 -0.34 19.48
C LYS A 420 13.20 0.46 20.03
N LYS A 421 13.25 0.71 21.35
CA LYS A 421 14.40 1.40 21.99
C LYS A 421 15.66 0.54 21.89
N GLN A 422 15.55 -0.76 22.10
CA GLN A 422 16.67 -1.71 22.01
C GLN A 422 17.20 -1.81 20.57
N TYR A 423 16.31 -2.01 19.59
CA TYR A 423 16.69 -2.00 18.17
C TYR A 423 17.38 -0.70 17.75
N ILE A 424 16.91 0.47 18.18
CA ILE A 424 17.59 1.75 17.92
C ILE A 424 18.98 1.77 18.60
N LYS A 425 19.10 1.31 19.84
CA LYS A 425 20.38 1.24 20.56
C LYS A 425 21.39 0.34 19.85
N ASP A 426 20.97 -0.83 19.37
CA ASP A 426 21.87 -1.76 18.69
C ASP A 426 22.22 -1.28 17.26
N GLN A 427 21.31 -0.58 16.57
CA GLN A 427 21.65 0.14 15.33
C GLN A 427 22.63 1.31 15.55
N CYS A 428 22.62 1.97 16.72
CA CYS A 428 23.66 2.95 17.09
C CYS A 428 25.01 2.27 17.32
N LYS A 429 25.06 1.14 18.06
CA LYS A 429 26.30 0.35 18.21
C LYS A 429 26.87 -0.12 16.88
N GLU A 430 26.03 -0.62 15.97
CA GLU A 430 26.48 -1.01 14.62
C GLU A 430 27.10 0.20 13.86
N ILE A 431 26.61 1.41 14.10
CA ILE A 431 27.17 2.66 13.54
C ILE A 431 28.51 3.01 14.21
N GLU A 432 28.61 2.89 15.54
CA GLU A 432 29.84 3.10 16.32
C GLU A 432 30.94 2.10 15.93
N GLU A 433 30.61 0.81 15.79
CA GLU A 433 31.50 -0.24 15.27
C GLU A 433 31.91 0.00 13.81
N MET A 434 31.02 0.55 12.98
CA MET A 434 31.40 0.95 11.61
C MET A 434 32.32 2.18 11.60
N HIS A 435 32.29 3.03 12.62
CA HIS A 435 33.21 4.16 12.76
C HIS A 435 34.61 3.71 13.18
N THR A 436 34.73 2.91 14.25
CA THR A 436 36.03 2.40 14.72
C THR A 436 36.73 1.50 13.71
N GLN A 437 35.97 0.85 12.83
CA GLN A 437 36.49 0.05 11.73
C GLN A 437 36.74 0.85 10.43
N HIS A 438 36.70 2.19 10.47
CA HIS A 438 36.87 3.13 9.34
C HIS A 438 36.00 2.80 8.11
N LYS A 439 34.77 2.32 8.33
CA LYS A 439 33.84 1.88 7.27
C LYS A 439 32.84 2.98 6.92
N ASP A 440 33.33 4.20 6.73
CA ASP A 440 32.53 5.44 6.60
C ASP A 440 31.39 5.35 5.57
N HIS A 441 31.64 4.79 4.39
CA HIS A 441 30.58 4.60 3.39
C HIS A 441 29.44 3.67 3.87
N LYS A 442 29.73 2.69 4.75
CA LYS A 442 28.70 1.86 5.41
C LYS A 442 28.02 2.61 6.55
N LEU A 443 28.77 3.40 7.32
CA LEU A 443 28.27 4.28 8.38
C LEU A 443 27.28 5.32 7.84
N PHE A 444 27.68 6.15 6.88
CA PHE A 444 26.80 7.17 6.26
C PHE A 444 25.55 6.53 5.64
N LYS A 445 25.66 5.29 5.16
CA LYS A 445 24.51 4.53 4.65
C LYS A 445 23.57 4.03 5.75
N HIS A 446 24.06 3.58 6.91
CA HIS A 446 23.22 3.24 8.06
C HIS A 446 22.62 4.49 8.72
N ALA A 447 23.43 5.49 9.00
CA ALA A 447 22.99 6.78 9.52
C ALA A 447 21.89 7.39 8.62
N ARG A 448 22.06 7.36 7.29
CA ARG A 448 21.02 7.79 6.34
C ARG A 448 19.78 6.90 6.36
N LEU A 449 19.89 5.58 6.51
CA LEU A 449 18.72 4.70 6.63
C LEU A 449 17.91 4.99 7.90
N MET A 450 18.58 5.28 9.02
CA MET A 450 17.95 5.64 10.30
C MET A 450 17.34 7.06 10.29
N THR A 451 18.02 8.03 9.69
CA THR A 451 17.62 9.46 9.69
C THR A 451 16.76 9.89 8.51
N THR A 452 16.55 9.03 7.49
CA THR A 452 15.69 9.40 6.33
C THR A 452 14.23 9.49 6.77
N VAL A 453 13.82 10.71 7.09
CA VAL A 453 12.40 11.11 7.11
C VAL A 453 11.79 10.72 5.76
N LEU A 454 10.73 9.92 5.79
CA LEU A 454 10.03 9.40 4.61
C LEU A 454 9.36 10.55 3.83
N LYS A 455 10.12 11.26 3.00
CA LYS A 455 9.61 12.33 2.13
C LYS A 455 8.54 11.75 1.18
N PRO A 456 7.27 12.19 1.27
CA PRO A 456 6.19 11.56 0.56
C PRO A 456 6.21 11.91 -0.93
N ALA A 457 6.56 10.93 -1.77
CA ALA A 457 6.53 11.09 -3.22
C ALA A 457 5.08 11.22 -3.73
N ARG A 458 4.65 12.46 -4.01
CA ARG A 458 3.38 12.75 -4.68
C ARG A 458 3.37 12.05 -6.06
N LYS A 459 2.33 11.25 -6.32
CA LYS A 459 2.16 10.44 -7.55
C LYS A 459 0.98 10.86 -8.41
N ALA A 460 0.35 11.97 -8.07
CA ALA A 460 -0.73 12.58 -8.82
C ALA A 460 -0.39 14.05 -9.10
N ILE A 461 -0.79 14.55 -10.27
CA ILE A 461 -0.67 15.96 -10.67
C ILE A 461 -1.97 16.41 -11.33
N LYS A 462 -2.28 17.70 -11.31
CA LYS A 462 -3.45 18.25 -12.01
C LYS A 462 -3.12 18.51 -13.49
N ASP A 463 -4.08 18.24 -14.36
CA ASP A 463 -4.03 18.70 -15.75
C ASP A 463 -4.38 20.20 -15.87
N LYS A 464 -4.44 20.72 -17.10
CA LYS A 464 -4.77 22.13 -17.38
C LYS A 464 -6.21 22.54 -17.00
N THR A 465 -7.09 21.58 -16.72
CA THR A 465 -8.49 21.76 -16.29
C THR A 465 -8.68 21.47 -14.80
N GLY A 466 -7.60 21.21 -14.05
CA GLY A 466 -7.64 20.93 -12.61
C GLY A 466 -7.93 19.47 -12.25
N LYS A 467 -8.28 18.61 -13.22
CA LYS A 467 -8.56 17.19 -13.03
C LYS A 467 -7.29 16.43 -12.63
N VAL A 468 -7.42 15.49 -11.71
CA VAL A 468 -6.28 14.77 -11.14
C VAL A 468 -5.85 13.59 -12.00
N LEU A 469 -4.66 13.69 -12.59
CA LEU A 469 -4.01 12.61 -13.34
C LEU A 469 -3.32 11.65 -12.36
N THR A 470 -3.56 10.35 -12.54
CA THR A 470 -3.03 9.29 -11.66
C THR A 470 -2.30 8.18 -12.43
N GLU A 471 -2.40 8.14 -13.76
CA GLU A 471 -1.70 7.16 -14.58
C GLU A 471 -0.37 7.70 -15.09
N ASN A 472 0.69 6.89 -15.03
CA ASN A 472 2.05 7.34 -15.34
C ASN A 472 2.19 7.89 -16.79
N ILE A 473 1.35 7.43 -17.72
CA ILE A 473 1.30 7.91 -19.11
C ILE A 473 0.68 9.30 -19.18
N GLU A 474 -0.48 9.52 -18.53
CA GLU A 474 -1.13 10.83 -18.44
C GLU A 474 -0.20 11.87 -17.78
N ILE A 475 0.44 11.46 -16.68
CA ILE A 475 1.39 12.28 -15.92
C ILE A 475 2.59 12.69 -16.79
N LEU A 476 3.18 11.75 -17.53
CA LEU A 476 4.28 12.04 -18.48
C LEU A 476 3.81 12.93 -19.65
N GLY A 477 2.59 12.73 -20.15
CA GLY A 477 1.98 13.59 -21.18
C GLY A 477 1.79 15.02 -20.69
N ARG A 478 1.31 15.20 -19.45
CA ARG A 478 1.16 16.52 -18.80
C ARG A 478 2.49 17.17 -18.47
N TRP A 479 3.53 16.41 -18.10
CA TRP A 479 4.90 16.92 -18.01
C TRP A 479 5.45 17.35 -19.39
N ARG A 480 5.20 16.56 -20.45
CA ARG A 480 5.57 16.96 -21.81
C ARG A 480 4.86 18.26 -22.22
N GLU A 481 3.56 18.39 -21.98
CA GLU A 481 2.80 19.62 -22.24
C GLU A 481 3.36 20.82 -21.45
N TYR A 482 3.66 20.63 -20.16
CA TYR A 482 4.24 21.67 -19.31
C TYR A 482 5.61 22.13 -19.81
N CYS A 483 6.54 21.19 -20.03
CA CYS A 483 7.87 21.52 -20.53
C CYS A 483 7.82 22.09 -21.96
N SER A 484 6.98 21.58 -22.85
CA SER A 484 6.85 22.11 -24.23
C SER A 484 6.22 23.49 -24.26
N LYS A 485 5.44 23.89 -23.25
CA LYS A 485 5.00 25.28 -23.06
C LYS A 485 6.12 26.15 -22.48
N MET A 486 6.82 25.66 -21.47
CA MET A 486 7.93 26.37 -20.81
C MET A 486 9.15 26.59 -21.73
N TYR A 487 9.34 25.73 -22.73
CA TYR A 487 10.42 25.81 -23.73
C TYR A 487 9.92 26.12 -25.15
N LYS A 488 8.69 26.65 -25.29
CA LYS A 488 8.27 27.28 -26.54
C LYS A 488 8.93 28.66 -26.61
N ALA A 489 9.96 28.80 -27.44
CA ALA A 489 10.49 30.11 -27.77
C ALA A 489 9.49 30.86 -28.66
N GLU A 490 9.24 32.14 -28.35
CA GLU A 490 8.37 33.01 -29.17
C GLU A 490 9.14 33.65 -30.34
N GLN A 491 10.47 33.53 -30.33
CA GLN A 491 11.37 33.91 -31.42
C GLN A 491 12.29 32.73 -31.75
N THR A 492 12.36 32.37 -33.02
CA THR A 492 13.57 31.73 -33.58
C THR A 492 14.66 32.79 -33.62
N PRO A 493 15.82 32.61 -32.97
CA PRO A 493 16.96 33.48 -33.22
C PRO A 493 17.33 33.35 -34.70
N ASP A 494 17.44 34.46 -35.42
CA ASP A 494 17.84 34.42 -36.82
C ASP A 494 19.33 34.04 -36.89
N THR A 495 19.62 32.83 -37.37
CA THR A 495 20.98 32.25 -37.35
C THR A 495 21.79 32.64 -38.59
N THR A 496 21.73 33.91 -38.98
CA THR A 496 22.79 34.55 -39.76
C THR A 496 24.00 34.77 -38.86
N ILE A 497 24.85 33.75 -38.74
CA ILE A 497 26.13 33.85 -38.04
C ILE A 497 27.07 34.72 -38.90
N THR A 498 27.04 36.02 -38.63
CA THR A 498 28.07 36.98 -39.04
C THR A 498 29.15 37.05 -37.94
N ASP A 499 30.28 37.67 -38.27
CA ASP A 499 31.59 37.35 -37.69
C ASP A 499 31.80 37.58 -36.18
N MET A 500 32.91 37.03 -35.67
CA MET A 500 33.23 36.95 -34.25
C MET A 500 33.60 38.30 -33.61
N GLU A 501 32.61 39.13 -33.31
CA GLU A 501 32.79 40.17 -32.29
C GLU A 501 32.97 39.51 -30.91
N THR A 502 34.15 39.70 -30.31
CA THR A 502 34.40 39.35 -28.91
C THR A 502 33.61 40.28 -28.00
N GLU A 503 32.55 39.75 -27.42
CA GLU A 503 31.75 40.37 -26.36
C GLU A 503 32.69 40.86 -25.23
N PRO A 504 32.58 42.13 -24.77
CA PRO A 504 33.49 42.69 -23.79
C PRO A 504 33.38 42.01 -22.42
N GLU A 505 34.42 42.14 -21.58
CA GLU A 505 34.37 41.58 -20.23
C GLU A 505 33.24 42.23 -19.40
N PRO A 506 32.43 41.43 -18.66
CA PRO A 506 31.26 41.94 -17.96
C PRO A 506 31.65 42.89 -16.83
N LEU A 507 30.94 44.02 -16.70
CA LEU A 507 31.30 45.03 -15.73
C LEU A 507 31.09 44.53 -14.30
N ILE A 508 31.98 44.92 -13.39
CA ILE A 508 31.90 44.58 -11.96
C ILE A 508 30.54 44.99 -11.37
N ASP A 509 29.94 46.08 -11.85
CA ASP A 509 28.63 46.55 -11.40
C ASP A 509 27.44 45.77 -12.00
N GLU A 510 27.58 45.17 -13.19
CA GLU A 510 26.61 44.18 -13.69
C GLU A 510 26.64 42.90 -12.84
N VAL A 511 27.85 42.44 -12.47
CA VAL A 511 28.02 41.30 -11.56
C VAL A 511 27.43 41.60 -10.18
N ARG A 512 27.66 42.80 -9.63
CA ARG A 512 27.03 43.26 -8.36
C ARG A 512 25.51 43.36 -8.48
N TRP A 513 24.98 43.84 -9.61
CA TRP A 513 23.54 43.91 -9.85
C TRP A 513 22.92 42.51 -9.92
N ALA A 514 23.51 41.60 -10.71
CA ALA A 514 23.05 40.23 -10.84
C ALA A 514 23.08 39.47 -9.49
N LEU A 515 24.11 39.68 -8.67
CA LEU A 515 24.19 39.13 -7.31
C LEU A 515 23.06 39.63 -6.40
N LYS A 516 22.63 40.89 -6.53
CA LYS A 516 21.48 41.43 -5.76
C LYS A 516 20.13 40.82 -6.19
N GLN A 517 20.00 40.30 -7.41
CA GLN A 517 18.76 39.66 -7.90
C GLN A 517 18.62 38.18 -7.48
N ILE A 518 19.66 37.56 -6.90
CA ILE A 518 19.62 36.14 -6.50
C ILE A 518 19.00 35.98 -5.11
N SER A 519 17.90 35.23 -5.01
CA SER A 519 17.27 34.93 -3.71
C SER A 519 18.16 34.02 -2.85
N ASN A 520 18.61 34.52 -1.70
CA ASN A 520 19.43 33.79 -0.73
C ASN A 520 18.89 32.38 -0.40
N GLY A 521 19.81 31.44 -0.19
CA GLY A 521 19.49 30.06 0.24
C GLY A 521 19.03 29.10 -0.87
N LYS A 522 19.05 29.50 -2.14
CA LYS A 522 18.79 28.60 -3.28
C LYS A 522 20.01 28.51 -4.20
N SER A 523 20.38 27.30 -4.61
CA SER A 523 21.34 27.14 -5.71
C SER A 523 20.74 27.67 -7.02
N PRO A 524 21.50 28.41 -7.85
CA PRO A 524 21.03 28.78 -9.18
C PRO A 524 20.81 27.52 -10.02
N GLY A 525 19.54 27.24 -10.36
CA GLY A 525 19.20 26.20 -11.32
C GLY A 525 19.79 26.53 -12.68
N LYS A 526 20.13 25.52 -13.49
CA LYS A 526 20.70 25.76 -14.82
C LYS A 526 19.72 26.56 -15.70
N ARG A 527 20.13 27.79 -16.02
CA ARG A 527 19.56 28.78 -16.95
C ARG A 527 18.51 29.75 -16.39
N SER A 528 18.97 30.98 -16.14
CA SER A 528 18.35 32.16 -16.78
C SER A 528 18.70 32.15 -18.29
N PRO A 529 18.03 32.94 -19.15
CA PRO A 529 18.22 32.88 -20.60
C PRO A 529 19.57 33.46 -21.07
N HIS A 530 20.23 32.79 -22.02
CA HIS A 530 21.49 33.17 -22.68
C HIS A 530 22.71 33.28 -21.73
N ARG A 531 23.96 33.12 -22.17
CA ARG A 531 24.56 32.72 -23.47
C ARG A 531 25.24 31.34 -23.29
N THR A 532 25.40 30.52 -24.32
CA THR A 532 26.02 29.18 -24.18
C THR A 532 27.45 29.13 -24.72
N ASP A 533 28.43 28.98 -23.85
CA ASP A 533 29.75 28.49 -24.27
C ASP A 533 29.64 27.06 -24.83
N LYS A 534 30.31 26.84 -25.97
CA LYS A 534 30.46 25.57 -26.67
C LYS A 534 31.94 25.34 -26.96
N ARG A 535 32.74 25.00 -25.95
CA ARG A 535 34.03 24.32 -26.16
C ARG A 535 34.13 23.04 -25.35
N GLY A 536 34.64 22.01 -26.00
CA GLY A 536 34.87 20.69 -25.41
C GLY A 536 36.18 20.11 -25.91
N ARG A 537 36.90 19.43 -25.02
CA ARG A 537 38.25 18.85 -25.18
C ARG A 537 39.38 19.90 -25.30
N GLY A 538 40.56 19.50 -24.85
CA GLY A 538 41.74 20.36 -24.70
C GLY A 538 42.22 20.37 -23.25
N GLY A 539 43.14 19.46 -22.91
CA GLY A 539 43.66 19.34 -21.55
C GLY A 539 44.91 20.17 -21.31
N LYS A 540 44.95 20.90 -20.19
CA LYS A 540 46.14 21.30 -19.41
C LYS A 540 45.66 21.79 -18.05
N HIS A 541 46.30 21.36 -16.96
CA HIS A 541 46.04 21.94 -15.63
C HIS A 541 46.69 23.33 -15.54
N PRO A 542 45.94 24.40 -15.22
CA PRO A 542 46.54 25.63 -14.73
C PRO A 542 47.01 25.41 -13.29
N VAL A 543 48.26 25.77 -13.02
CA VAL A 543 48.80 25.84 -11.65
C VAL A 543 48.08 26.94 -10.89
N ILE A 544 47.73 26.70 -9.61
CA ILE A 544 47.22 27.74 -8.71
C ILE A 544 48.38 28.69 -8.37
N PRO A 545 48.33 30.00 -8.70
CA PRO A 545 49.35 30.94 -8.28
C PRO A 545 49.42 31.05 -6.75
N GLN A 546 50.61 31.12 -6.19
CA GLN A 546 50.81 31.29 -4.75
C GLN A 546 50.50 32.72 -4.30
N ALA A 547 49.22 32.98 -3.97
CA ALA A 547 48.77 34.17 -3.25
C ALA A 547 47.70 33.79 -2.21
N ASP A 548 47.52 34.63 -1.20
CA ASP A 548 46.44 34.59 -0.19
C ASP A 548 46.29 33.34 0.70
N LEU A 549 47.39 32.60 0.90
CA LEU A 549 47.51 31.61 1.99
C LEU A 549 47.52 32.21 3.42
N LYS A 550 47.25 33.52 3.57
CA LYS A 550 47.35 34.28 4.84
C LYS A 550 46.02 34.77 5.43
N ASN A 551 44.86 34.35 4.91
CA ASN A 551 43.54 34.82 5.37
C ASN A 551 42.54 33.71 5.73
N MET A 552 43.00 32.49 6.07
CA MET A 552 42.13 31.34 6.40
C MET A 552 42.05 30.93 7.88
N GLU A 553 42.80 31.55 8.80
CA GLU A 553 42.78 31.15 10.22
C GLU A 553 41.55 31.64 11.01
N ASN A 554 40.79 32.61 10.50
CA ASN A 554 39.65 33.22 11.21
C ASN A 554 38.28 32.97 10.53
N ARG A 555 37.96 31.69 10.26
CA ARG A 555 36.57 31.28 9.94
C ARG A 555 36.16 30.02 10.72
N THR A 556 35.21 30.22 11.63
CA THR A 556 34.65 29.17 12.51
C THR A 556 33.92 28.08 11.73
N LEU A 557 33.98 26.85 12.25
CA LEU A 557 33.28 25.70 11.71
C LEU A 557 31.75 25.88 11.72
N PRO A 558 31.01 25.29 10.76
CA PRO A 558 29.55 25.39 10.74
C PRO A 558 28.90 24.83 12.02
N LYS A 559 27.99 25.61 12.63
CA LYS A 559 27.26 25.29 13.87
C LYS A 559 26.20 24.19 13.70
N THR A 560 26.60 23.02 13.21
CA THR A 560 25.73 21.83 13.01
C THR A 560 26.29 20.56 13.65
N MET A 561 27.30 20.67 14.53
CA MET A 561 27.92 19.54 15.25
C MET A 561 27.74 19.57 16.78
N GLU A 562 27.40 20.71 17.40
CA GLU A 562 27.46 20.83 18.88
C GLU A 562 26.17 20.43 19.62
N THR A 563 24.99 20.47 18.97
CA THR A 563 23.70 20.22 19.63
C THR A 563 23.34 18.74 19.76
N ILE A 564 24.22 17.93 20.34
CA ILE A 564 23.95 16.53 20.72
C ILE A 564 24.12 16.29 22.23
N ASN A 565 24.96 17.06 22.93
CA ASN A 565 25.13 16.99 24.40
C ASN A 565 24.58 18.25 25.08
N LEU A 566 23.31 18.21 25.54
CA LEU A 566 22.76 18.91 26.73
C LEU A 566 21.22 18.95 26.70
N HIS A 567 20.55 17.80 26.90
CA HIS A 567 19.10 17.76 27.18
C HIS A 567 18.68 16.54 28.03
N HIS A 568 19.44 16.27 29.11
CA HIS A 568 19.10 15.19 30.05
C HIS A 568 19.38 15.47 31.55
N THR A 569 19.61 16.72 31.91
CA THR A 569 19.79 17.19 33.31
C THR A 569 19.35 18.65 33.42
N ALA A 570 18.11 18.88 33.89
CA ALA A 570 17.57 20.14 34.48
C ALA A 570 16.03 20.15 34.43
N LYS A 571 15.36 19.31 35.23
CA LYS A 571 13.96 19.57 35.60
C LYS A 571 13.58 19.04 36.99
N GLU A 572 14.43 19.38 37.95
CA GLU A 572 14.07 19.45 39.36
C GLU A 572 14.11 20.91 39.80
N ARG A 573 13.33 21.24 40.85
CA ARG A 573 13.14 22.56 41.47
C ARG A 573 12.27 23.52 40.65
N GLY A 574 11.32 24.15 41.35
CA GLY A 574 10.20 24.92 40.79
C GLY A 574 10.56 26.32 40.29
N PHE A 575 9.59 27.17 39.93
CA PHE A 575 8.18 27.17 40.34
C PHE A 575 7.20 26.50 39.36
#